data_AF-A0A831WBB2-F1
#
_entry.id   AF-A0A831WBB2-F1
#
_cell.length_a   1.000
_cell.length_b   1.000
_cell.length_c   1.000
_cell.angle_alpha   90.00
_cell.angle_beta   90.00
_cell.angle_gamma   90.00
#
_symmetry.space_group_name_H-M   'P 1'
#
loop_
_entity.id
_entity.type
_entity.pdbx_description
1 polymer ?
#
loop_
_entity_poly.entity_id
_entity_poly.type
_entity_poly.pdbx_seq_one_letter_code
_entity_poly.pdbx_strand_id
1 'polypeptide(L)'
;MNKKTLFQIAGLCFLLAGCSKFMARETENLTPFIEQTLSLVSSLEYGLSDDETLYLRNISQYMDQKAPFERYQALENQVVNQLKALVAYSVEIVTISELAVSENKKSNYLADILISLNELVKKDQVIAEPERYLERNRKIMAEVRASEEYLHSLRLLMPVVNDFSIHALKVLDELEREKRKVVRLLEQAIDKKYGDALAFENELRKVRAAFYDALIALSKYSDSKEPKFLETLKGYDIAFINEVLKDKQKLSSKDVVKIHEYITARMAMINENYKQLQPDIDAYYSSHRELKKLVDLKEAGAKEARFTFIVWSRAYRKMAMGKTNPAEWFDITNSGSLLMGAAGRAIGL
;
A
#
# COMPACT_ATOMS: atom_id res chain seq x y z
N MET A 1 -38.92 -85.22 -31.74
CA MET A 1 -37.73 -85.91 -31.19
C MET A 1 -36.92 -86.45 -32.37
N ASN A 2 -35.82 -85.79 -32.76
CA ASN A 2 -34.63 -86.50 -33.25
C ASN A 2 -33.41 -85.58 -33.19
N LYS A 3 -32.40 -86.06 -32.46
CA LYS A 3 -31.10 -85.43 -32.23
C LYS A 3 -30.12 -85.95 -33.29
N LYS A 4 -29.09 -85.14 -33.57
CA LYS A 4 -27.78 -85.46 -34.17
C LYS A 4 -27.58 -84.98 -35.61
N THR A 5 -27.20 -83.72 -35.71
CA THR A 5 -26.03 -83.31 -36.51
C THR A 5 -25.35 -82.17 -35.75
N LEU A 6 -24.30 -82.56 -35.03
CA LEU A 6 -23.35 -81.72 -34.32
C LEU A 6 -22.12 -81.57 -35.23
N PHE A 7 -21.39 -80.47 -35.04
CA PHE A 7 -20.05 -80.18 -35.58
C PHE A 7 -19.94 -79.70 -37.03
N GLN A 8 -20.05 -78.38 -37.22
CA GLN A 8 -18.91 -77.53 -37.64
C GLN A 8 -19.43 -76.10 -37.83
N ILE A 9 -19.26 -75.27 -36.80
CA ILE A 9 -18.88 -73.85 -36.83
C ILE A 9 -18.55 -73.56 -35.36
N ALA A 10 -17.34 -73.92 -34.98
CA ALA A 10 -16.67 -73.35 -33.83
C ALA A 10 -16.08 -72.03 -34.30
N GLY A 11 -16.46 -70.92 -33.67
CA GLY A 11 -15.87 -69.63 -33.99
C GLY A 11 -16.62 -68.47 -33.36
N LEU A 12 -16.15 -68.05 -32.18
CA LEU A 12 -16.27 -66.70 -31.64
C LEU A 12 -17.68 -66.10 -31.52
N CYS A 13 -18.33 -66.30 -30.37
CA CYS A 13 -19.34 -65.36 -29.86
C CYS A 13 -19.26 -65.19 -28.33
N PHE A 14 -18.04 -65.21 -27.78
CA PHE A 14 -17.77 -64.99 -26.36
C PHE A 14 -16.60 -64.01 -26.16
N LEU A 15 -16.66 -62.82 -26.78
CA LEU A 15 -15.84 -61.64 -26.42
C LEU A 15 -16.57 -60.34 -26.83
N LEU A 16 -17.69 -60.04 -26.17
CA LEU A 16 -18.21 -58.67 -26.09
C LEU A 16 -18.19 -58.18 -24.63
N ALA A 17 -17.13 -58.57 -23.91
CA ALA A 17 -16.74 -57.90 -22.68
C ALA A 17 -16.05 -56.58 -23.06
N GLY A 18 -16.78 -55.49 -22.81
CA GLY A 18 -16.34 -54.12 -22.61
C GLY A 18 -14.89 -53.79 -22.98
N CYS A 19 -14.68 -53.44 -24.24
CA CYS A 19 -13.62 -52.50 -24.58
C CYS A 19 -14.15 -51.10 -24.27
N SER A 20 -14.27 -50.77 -22.98
CA SER A 20 -14.32 -49.37 -22.57
C SER A 20 -13.02 -48.76 -23.04
N LYS A 21 -13.05 -48.07 -24.18
CA LYS A 21 -12.06 -47.05 -24.46
C LYS A 21 -12.04 -46.15 -23.23
N PHE A 22 -11.04 -46.34 -22.37
CA PHE A 22 -10.55 -45.26 -21.52
C PHE A 22 -10.15 -44.17 -22.52
N MET A 23 -11.11 -43.30 -22.87
CA MET A 23 -10.76 -42.02 -23.41
C MET A 23 -10.02 -41.34 -22.28
N ALA A 24 -8.70 -41.30 -22.38
CA ALA A 24 -7.90 -40.35 -21.65
C ALA A 24 -8.52 -38.98 -21.96
N ARG A 25 -9.34 -38.48 -21.03
CA ARG A 25 -9.70 -37.08 -21.02
C ARG A 25 -8.39 -36.38 -20.72
N GLU A 26 -7.72 -35.87 -21.76
CA GLU A 26 -6.75 -34.80 -21.58
C GLU A 26 -7.51 -33.63 -20.96
N THR A 27 -7.56 -33.58 -19.63
CA THR A 27 -7.99 -32.39 -18.91
C THR A 27 -6.83 -31.42 -18.99
N GLU A 28 -7.09 -30.24 -19.54
CA GLU A 28 -6.12 -29.15 -19.58
C GLU A 28 -5.61 -28.89 -18.15
N ASN A 29 -4.30 -29.02 -17.92
CA ASN A 29 -3.70 -28.88 -16.60
C ASN A 29 -3.78 -27.40 -16.17
N LEU A 30 -4.68 -27.09 -15.24
CA LEU A 30 -4.88 -25.73 -14.74
C LEU A 30 -3.96 -25.38 -13.55
N THR A 31 -3.18 -26.32 -13.01
CA THR A 31 -2.26 -26.12 -11.87
C THR A 31 -1.33 -24.90 -12.03
N PRO A 32 -0.75 -24.61 -13.20
CA PRO A 32 0.07 -23.42 -13.39
C PRO A 32 -0.66 -22.10 -13.10
N PHE A 33 -1.99 -22.06 -13.22
CA PHE A 33 -2.79 -20.88 -12.89
C PHE A 33 -2.78 -20.57 -11.40
N ILE A 34 -2.85 -21.60 -10.54
CA ILE A 34 -2.72 -21.43 -9.08
C ILE A 34 -1.31 -21.01 -8.71
N GLU A 35 -0.29 -21.73 -9.21
CA GLU A 35 1.10 -21.47 -8.82
C GLU A 35 1.50 -20.02 -9.12
N GLN A 36 1.10 -19.50 -10.27
CA GLN A 36 1.33 -18.10 -10.64
C GLN A 36 0.45 -17.13 -9.85
N THR A 37 -0.81 -17.49 -9.53
CA THR A 37 -1.66 -16.68 -8.65
C THR A 37 -1.06 -16.55 -7.26
N LEU A 38 -0.60 -17.66 -6.66
CA LEU A 38 0.04 -17.68 -5.35
C LEU A 38 1.34 -16.86 -5.38
N SER A 39 2.14 -17.00 -6.44
CA SER A 39 3.34 -16.17 -6.63
C SER A 39 3.01 -14.67 -6.60
N LEU A 40 2.00 -14.23 -7.39
CA LEU A 40 1.56 -12.83 -7.46
C LEU A 40 1.01 -12.28 -6.13
N VAL A 41 0.43 -13.13 -5.29
CA VAL A 41 -0.13 -12.70 -3.99
C VAL A 41 0.90 -12.78 -2.87
N SER A 42 1.80 -13.76 -2.90
CA SER A 42 2.87 -13.91 -1.93
C SER A 42 3.85 -12.73 -1.93
N SER A 43 4.04 -12.06 -3.07
CA SER A 43 4.84 -10.83 -3.13
C SER A 43 4.23 -9.68 -2.34
N LEU A 44 2.91 -9.69 -2.10
CA LEU A 44 2.17 -8.62 -1.39
C LEU A 44 2.35 -8.67 0.13
N GLU A 45 2.74 -9.82 0.70
CA GLU A 45 2.82 -10.01 2.16
C GLU A 45 3.87 -9.11 2.84
N TYR A 46 4.77 -8.49 2.09
CA TYR A 46 5.87 -7.67 2.63
C TYR A 46 5.50 -6.20 2.92
N GLY A 47 4.27 -5.75 2.67
CA GLY A 47 3.83 -4.35 2.87
C GLY A 47 3.03 -4.05 4.15
N LEU A 48 2.75 -5.06 4.98
CA LEU A 48 1.74 -5.00 6.04
C LEU A 48 2.25 -5.37 7.45
N SER A 49 3.56 -5.47 7.68
CA SER A 49 4.06 -5.76 9.04
C SER A 49 4.07 -4.49 9.92
N ASP A 50 3.40 -4.59 11.07
CA ASP A 50 3.14 -3.49 12.02
C ASP A 50 4.37 -3.09 12.87
N ASP A 51 5.51 -3.76 12.71
CA ASP A 51 6.61 -3.73 13.68
C ASP A 51 7.62 -2.57 13.53
N GLU A 52 7.54 -1.76 12.47
CA GLU A 52 8.53 -0.69 12.25
C GLU A 52 8.10 0.70 12.74
N THR A 53 6.93 0.85 13.37
CA THR A 53 6.29 2.17 13.59
C THR A 53 6.41 2.74 15.01
N LEU A 54 7.60 2.69 15.61
CA LEU A 54 7.82 3.10 17.00
C LEU A 54 7.41 4.56 17.28
N TYR A 55 7.72 5.49 16.38
CA TYR A 55 7.39 6.90 16.61
C TYR A 55 5.92 7.20 16.30
N LEU A 56 5.36 6.61 15.24
CA LEU A 56 3.98 6.88 14.82
C LEU A 56 2.93 6.33 15.80
N ARG A 57 3.21 5.24 16.53
CA ARG A 57 2.30 4.68 17.56
C ARG A 57 1.83 5.74 18.57
N ASN A 58 2.74 6.62 19.00
CA ASN A 58 2.44 7.68 19.98
C ASN A 58 1.89 8.98 19.35
N ILE A 59 2.00 9.14 18.03
CA ILE A 59 1.49 10.33 17.30
C ILE A 59 -0.03 10.28 17.18
N SER A 60 -0.63 9.09 17.20
CA SER A 60 -2.08 8.89 17.10
C SER A 60 -2.90 9.68 18.14
N GLN A 61 -2.33 9.98 19.31
CA GLN A 61 -2.98 10.76 20.37
C GLN A 61 -3.14 12.25 20.03
N TYR A 62 -2.38 12.74 19.05
CA TYR A 62 -2.40 14.13 18.60
C TYR A 62 -3.28 14.32 17.36
N MET A 63 -3.92 13.25 16.89
CA MET A 63 -4.88 13.30 15.78
C MET A 63 -6.27 13.67 16.28
N ASP A 64 -6.81 14.77 15.74
CA ASP A 64 -8.16 15.24 16.10
C ASP A 64 -9.28 14.46 15.39
N GLN A 65 -8.97 13.73 14.31
CA GLN A 65 -9.95 13.02 13.48
C GLN A 65 -9.51 11.57 13.23
N LYS A 66 -10.34 10.61 13.67
CA LYS A 66 -10.10 9.17 13.46
C LYS A 66 -10.79 8.60 12.23
N ALA A 67 -11.87 9.22 11.75
CA ALA A 67 -12.69 8.67 10.67
C ALA A 67 -11.92 8.37 9.36
N PRO A 68 -10.98 9.21 8.89
CA PRO A 68 -10.19 8.87 7.70
C PRO A 68 -9.26 7.66 7.92
N PHE A 69 -8.77 7.45 9.14
CA PHE A 69 -7.96 6.30 9.50
C PHE A 69 -8.79 5.01 9.52
N GLU A 70 -9.96 5.05 10.15
CA GLU A 70 -10.91 3.93 10.18
C GLU A 70 -11.36 3.54 8.76
N ARG A 71 -11.67 4.53 7.91
CA ARG A 71 -12.04 4.29 6.52
C ARG A 71 -10.87 3.73 5.71
N TYR A 72 -9.65 4.22 5.91
CA TYR A 72 -8.46 3.67 5.26
C TYR A 72 -8.25 2.20 5.63
N GLN A 73 -8.31 1.86 6.93
CA GLN A 73 -8.20 0.48 7.40
C GLN A 73 -9.29 -0.43 6.82
N ALA A 74 -10.53 0.05 6.79
CA ALA A 74 -11.64 -0.73 6.25
C ALA A 74 -11.49 -0.99 4.73
N LEU A 75 -10.99 -0.01 3.97
CA LEU A 75 -10.65 -0.20 2.55
C LEU A 75 -9.46 -1.16 2.36
N GLU A 76 -8.44 -1.09 3.21
CA GLU A 76 -7.29 -2.01 3.18
C GLU A 76 -7.76 -3.45 3.42
N ASN A 77 -8.60 -3.66 4.44
CA ASN A 77 -9.22 -4.95 4.72
C ASN A 77 -10.06 -5.46 3.54
N GLN A 78 -10.83 -4.58 2.89
CA GLN A 78 -11.60 -4.95 1.71
C GLN A 78 -10.68 -5.43 0.56
N VAL A 79 -9.57 -4.75 0.29
CA VAL A 79 -8.58 -5.18 -0.73
C VAL A 79 -7.97 -6.53 -0.35
N VAL A 80 -7.58 -6.73 0.91
CA VAL A 80 -7.03 -8.00 1.41
C VAL A 80 -8.03 -9.13 1.24
N ASN A 81 -9.31 -8.90 1.55
CA ASN A 81 -10.36 -9.90 1.37
C ASN A 81 -10.63 -10.21 -0.11
N GLN A 82 -10.54 -9.22 -1.00
CA GLN A 82 -10.61 -9.44 -2.45
C GLN A 82 -9.41 -10.28 -2.94
N LEU A 83 -8.19 -10.03 -2.46
CA LEU A 83 -7.04 -10.86 -2.79
C LEU A 83 -7.20 -12.30 -2.28
N LYS A 84 -7.71 -12.50 -1.06
CA LYS A 84 -8.03 -13.83 -0.51
C LYS A 84 -9.08 -14.54 -1.36
N ALA A 85 -10.14 -13.85 -1.76
CA ALA A 85 -11.18 -14.42 -2.63
C ALA A 85 -10.64 -14.80 -4.00
N LEU A 86 -9.73 -14.00 -4.56
CA LEU A 86 -9.03 -14.28 -5.81
C LEU A 86 -8.19 -15.56 -5.70
N VAL A 87 -7.40 -15.71 -4.63
CA VAL A 87 -6.60 -16.93 -4.38
C VAL A 87 -7.51 -18.14 -4.21
N ALA A 88 -8.53 -18.04 -3.35
CA ALA A 88 -9.47 -19.12 -3.10
C ALA A 88 -10.15 -19.58 -4.39
N TYR A 89 -10.63 -18.64 -5.21
CA TYR A 89 -11.19 -18.96 -6.52
C TYR A 89 -10.19 -19.69 -7.42
N SER A 90 -8.95 -19.18 -7.54
CA SER A 90 -7.91 -19.85 -8.34
C SER A 90 -7.66 -21.28 -7.88
N VAL A 91 -7.63 -21.53 -6.56
CA VAL A 91 -7.46 -22.89 -6.00
C VAL A 91 -8.62 -23.80 -6.37
N GLU A 92 -9.84 -23.29 -6.22
CA GLU A 92 -11.05 -24.06 -6.43
C GLU A 92 -11.28 -24.42 -7.90
N ILE A 93 -10.96 -23.54 -8.86
CA ILE A 93 -11.17 -23.88 -10.27
C ILE A 93 -10.29 -25.05 -10.74
N VAL A 94 -9.08 -25.19 -10.19
CA VAL A 94 -8.22 -26.34 -10.51
C VAL A 94 -8.72 -27.57 -9.79
N THR A 95 -9.05 -27.43 -8.51
CA THR A 95 -9.63 -28.53 -7.70
C THR A 95 -10.84 -29.12 -8.41
N ILE A 96 -11.79 -28.29 -8.86
CA ILE A 96 -12.96 -28.71 -9.64
C ILE A 96 -12.56 -29.39 -10.95
N SER A 97 -11.57 -28.84 -11.66
CA SER A 97 -11.12 -29.38 -12.95
C SER A 97 -10.60 -30.81 -12.83
N GLU A 98 -9.96 -31.15 -11.70
CA GLU A 98 -9.38 -32.46 -11.41
C GLU A 98 -10.40 -33.48 -10.87
N LEU A 99 -11.58 -33.04 -10.44
CA LEU A 99 -12.62 -33.95 -9.93
C LEU A 99 -13.05 -34.96 -11.00
N ALA A 100 -13.12 -36.23 -10.60
CA ALA A 100 -13.66 -37.32 -11.42
C ALA A 100 -15.20 -37.34 -11.43
N VAL A 101 -15.82 -36.22 -11.82
CA VAL A 101 -17.28 -36.04 -11.94
C VAL A 101 -17.67 -35.55 -13.33
N SER A 102 -18.96 -35.55 -13.65
CA SER A 102 -19.45 -35.02 -14.93
C SER A 102 -19.15 -33.53 -15.08
N GLU A 103 -18.98 -33.07 -16.31
CA GLU A 103 -18.71 -31.65 -16.62
C GLU A 103 -19.82 -30.73 -16.08
N ASN A 104 -21.09 -31.12 -16.23
CA ASN A 104 -22.20 -30.39 -15.63
C ASN A 104 -22.12 -30.31 -14.09
N LYS A 105 -21.62 -31.36 -13.41
CA LYS A 105 -21.39 -31.27 -11.95
C LYS A 105 -20.25 -30.30 -11.62
N LYS A 106 -19.18 -30.27 -12.41
CA LYS A 106 -18.11 -29.27 -12.27
C LYS A 106 -18.64 -27.85 -12.44
N SER A 107 -19.49 -27.61 -13.44
CA SER A 107 -20.15 -26.32 -13.66
C SER A 107 -21.04 -25.88 -12.50
N ASN A 108 -21.74 -26.82 -11.86
CA ASN A 108 -22.53 -26.51 -10.66
C ASN A 108 -21.64 -26.12 -9.46
N TYR A 109 -20.56 -26.88 -9.20
CA TYR A 109 -19.61 -26.53 -8.14
C TYR A 109 -18.99 -25.15 -8.35
N LEU A 110 -18.66 -24.81 -9.60
CA LEU A 110 -18.11 -23.51 -9.95
C LEU A 110 -19.07 -22.35 -9.59
N ALA A 111 -20.38 -22.52 -9.83
CA ALA A 111 -21.38 -21.53 -9.43
C ALA A 111 -21.53 -21.42 -7.90
N ASP A 112 -21.49 -22.54 -7.18
CA ASP A 112 -21.61 -22.57 -5.71
C ASP A 112 -20.44 -21.84 -5.02
N ILE A 113 -19.24 -21.98 -5.57
CA ILE A 113 -18.03 -21.33 -5.04
C ILE A 113 -18.10 -19.83 -5.23
N LEU A 114 -18.53 -19.35 -6.40
CA LEU A 114 -18.69 -17.91 -6.63
C LEU A 114 -19.73 -17.27 -5.72
N ILE A 115 -20.82 -17.99 -5.41
CA ILE A 115 -21.81 -17.53 -4.42
C ILE A 115 -21.15 -17.40 -3.05
N SER A 116 -20.39 -18.42 -2.63
CA SER A 116 -19.72 -18.46 -1.33
C SER A 116 -18.65 -17.36 -1.19
N LEU A 117 -17.86 -17.12 -2.24
CA LEU A 117 -16.83 -16.08 -2.27
C LEU A 117 -17.44 -14.68 -2.31
N ASN A 118 -18.58 -14.49 -2.97
CA ASN A 118 -19.27 -13.20 -2.96
C ASN A 118 -19.72 -12.82 -1.55
N GLU A 119 -20.25 -13.78 -0.77
CA GLU A 119 -20.62 -13.54 0.62
C GLU A 119 -19.40 -13.23 1.51
N LEU A 120 -18.25 -13.87 1.27
CA LEU A 120 -17.00 -13.54 1.95
C LEU A 120 -16.58 -12.10 1.70
N VAL A 121 -16.63 -11.65 0.44
CA VAL A 121 -16.23 -10.28 0.09
C VAL A 121 -17.21 -9.26 0.66
N LYS A 122 -18.52 -9.52 0.61
CA LYS A 122 -19.58 -8.60 1.07
C LYS A 122 -19.49 -8.22 2.54
N LYS A 123 -19.08 -9.15 3.41
CA LYS A 123 -19.11 -8.97 4.87
C LYS A 123 -18.39 -7.71 5.34
N ASP A 124 -17.30 -7.34 4.66
CA ASP A 124 -16.43 -6.22 5.03
C ASP A 124 -16.38 -5.14 3.93
N GLN A 125 -17.41 -5.05 3.05
CA GLN A 125 -17.44 -4.05 1.98
C GLN A 125 -17.73 -2.64 2.53
N VAL A 126 -16.77 -1.74 2.32
CA VAL A 126 -16.97 -0.29 2.47
C VAL A 126 -17.54 0.30 1.19
N ILE A 127 -17.01 -0.16 0.05
CA ILE A 127 -17.52 0.20 -1.27
C ILE A 127 -18.30 -1.01 -1.78
N ALA A 128 -19.61 -0.85 -1.85
CA ALA A 128 -20.50 -1.88 -2.37
C ALA A 128 -20.34 -2.06 -3.88
N GLU A 129 -20.57 -3.29 -4.35
CA GLU A 129 -20.76 -3.55 -5.76
C GLU A 129 -22.06 -2.89 -6.28
N PRO A 130 -22.08 -2.33 -7.49
CA PRO A 130 -23.31 -1.82 -8.10
C PRO A 130 -24.38 -2.91 -8.23
N GLU A 131 -25.63 -2.63 -7.82
CA GLU A 131 -26.76 -3.58 -7.86
C GLU A 131 -26.97 -4.20 -9.26
N ARG A 132 -26.73 -3.40 -10.31
CA ARG A 132 -26.79 -3.87 -11.72
C ARG A 132 -25.83 -5.03 -12.01
N TYR A 133 -24.68 -5.10 -11.33
CA TYR A 133 -23.74 -6.20 -11.46
C TYR A 133 -24.25 -7.44 -10.73
N LEU A 134 -24.85 -7.28 -9.55
CA LEU A 134 -25.44 -8.38 -8.79
C LEU A 134 -26.56 -9.09 -9.57
N GLU A 135 -27.44 -8.33 -10.22
CA GLU A 135 -28.52 -8.91 -11.04
C GLU A 135 -27.99 -9.62 -12.28
N ARG A 136 -27.02 -9.03 -12.99
CA ARG A 136 -26.38 -9.68 -14.14
C ARG A 136 -25.63 -10.95 -13.72
N ASN A 137 -24.89 -10.90 -12.61
CA ASN A 137 -24.11 -12.02 -12.12
C ASN A 137 -25.01 -13.20 -11.75
N ARG A 138 -26.20 -12.94 -11.17
CA ARG A 138 -27.20 -13.98 -10.91
C ARG A 138 -27.66 -14.70 -12.19
N LYS A 139 -27.87 -13.98 -13.29
CA LYS A 139 -28.20 -14.58 -14.60
C LYS A 139 -27.06 -15.43 -15.14
N ILE A 140 -25.83 -14.91 -15.10
CA ILE A 140 -24.64 -15.67 -15.52
C ILE A 140 -24.48 -16.94 -14.68
N MET A 141 -24.72 -16.91 -13.36
CA MET A 141 -24.65 -18.11 -12.53
C MET A 141 -25.69 -19.17 -12.95
N ALA A 142 -26.89 -18.75 -13.34
CA ALA A 142 -27.91 -19.67 -13.84
C ALA A 142 -27.49 -20.33 -15.16
N GLU A 143 -26.90 -19.56 -16.08
CA GLU A 143 -26.35 -20.08 -17.34
C GLU A 143 -25.18 -21.04 -17.09
N VAL A 144 -24.30 -20.73 -16.15
CA VAL A 144 -23.19 -21.60 -15.72
C VAL A 144 -23.72 -22.94 -15.19
N ARG A 145 -24.74 -22.93 -14.32
CA ARG A 145 -25.35 -24.18 -13.80
C ARG A 145 -25.97 -25.04 -14.90
N ALA A 146 -26.52 -24.41 -15.94
CA ALA A 146 -27.12 -25.09 -17.08
C ALA A 146 -26.09 -25.61 -18.09
N SER A 147 -24.82 -25.22 -17.99
CA SER A 147 -23.77 -25.61 -18.93
C SER A 147 -23.46 -27.12 -18.84
N GLU A 148 -23.31 -27.74 -20.00
CA GLU A 148 -22.87 -29.14 -20.13
C GLU A 148 -21.33 -29.26 -20.20
N GLU A 149 -20.64 -28.15 -20.44
CA GLU A 149 -19.18 -28.08 -20.57
C GLU A 149 -18.55 -27.18 -19.51
N TYR A 150 -17.54 -27.68 -18.80
CA TYR A 150 -16.83 -26.90 -17.77
C TYR A 150 -16.07 -25.72 -18.38
N LEU A 151 -15.38 -25.91 -19.51
CA LEU A 151 -14.66 -24.84 -20.19
C LEU A 151 -15.60 -23.74 -20.71
N HIS A 152 -16.79 -24.09 -21.20
CA HIS A 152 -17.82 -23.11 -21.55
C HIS A 152 -18.28 -22.30 -20.33
N SER A 153 -18.39 -22.96 -19.17
CA SER A 153 -18.75 -22.32 -17.90
C SER A 153 -17.71 -21.27 -17.50
N LEU A 154 -16.41 -21.58 -17.62
CA LEU A 154 -15.33 -20.63 -17.37
C LEU A 154 -15.41 -19.40 -18.30
N ARG A 155 -15.83 -19.59 -19.55
CA ARG A 155 -16.06 -18.50 -20.52
C ARG A 155 -17.26 -17.63 -20.15
N LEU A 156 -18.38 -18.24 -19.76
CA LEU A 156 -19.57 -17.52 -19.31
C LEU A 156 -19.27 -16.60 -18.12
N LEU A 157 -18.29 -16.98 -17.28
CA LEU A 157 -17.87 -16.20 -16.11
C LEU A 157 -16.94 -15.02 -16.39
N MET A 158 -16.41 -14.87 -17.61
CA MET A 158 -15.51 -13.76 -17.92
C MET A 158 -16.06 -12.38 -17.54
N PRO A 159 -17.36 -12.05 -17.75
CA PRO A 159 -17.92 -10.78 -17.31
C PRO A 159 -17.87 -10.61 -15.80
N VAL A 160 -18.14 -11.67 -15.02
CA VAL A 160 -18.13 -11.66 -13.55
C VAL A 160 -16.71 -11.42 -13.04
N VAL A 161 -15.73 -12.13 -13.58
CA VAL A 161 -14.29 -11.96 -13.25
C VAL A 161 -13.81 -10.54 -13.60
N ASN A 162 -14.25 -10.00 -14.73
CA ASN A 162 -13.92 -8.65 -15.15
C ASN A 162 -14.56 -7.60 -14.21
N ASP A 163 -15.82 -7.77 -13.83
CA ASP A 163 -16.49 -6.87 -12.87
C ASP A 163 -15.82 -6.88 -11.51
N PHE A 164 -15.49 -8.06 -10.99
CA PHE A 164 -14.75 -8.22 -9.74
C PHE A 164 -13.42 -7.46 -9.80
N SER A 165 -12.67 -7.61 -10.89
CA SER A 165 -11.39 -6.93 -11.06
C SER A 165 -11.56 -5.41 -11.16
N ILE A 166 -12.54 -4.92 -11.92
CA ILE A 166 -12.85 -3.48 -12.01
C ILE A 166 -13.26 -2.93 -10.65
N HIS A 167 -14.06 -3.68 -9.90
CA HIS A 167 -14.49 -3.29 -8.57
C HIS A 167 -13.29 -3.20 -7.61
N ALA A 168 -12.41 -4.20 -7.59
CA ALA A 168 -11.18 -4.17 -6.79
C ALA A 168 -10.27 -2.98 -7.13
N LEU A 169 -10.13 -2.66 -8.42
CA LEU A 169 -9.39 -1.47 -8.87
C LEU A 169 -10.01 -0.17 -8.36
N LYS A 170 -11.35 -0.06 -8.35
CA LYS A 170 -12.04 1.08 -7.77
C LYS A 170 -11.80 1.20 -6.26
N VAL A 171 -11.78 0.07 -5.53
CA VAL A 171 -11.46 0.06 -4.09
C VAL A 171 -10.04 0.56 -3.87
N LEU A 172 -9.07 0.12 -4.67
CA LEU A 172 -7.68 0.61 -4.63
C LEU A 172 -7.57 2.12 -4.91
N ASP A 173 -8.33 2.65 -5.87
CA ASP A 173 -8.34 4.10 -6.16
C ASP A 173 -8.90 4.92 -5.00
N GLU A 174 -9.87 4.39 -4.25
CA GLU A 174 -10.39 5.03 -3.03
C GLU A 174 -9.40 4.87 -1.86
N LEU A 175 -8.76 3.70 -1.72
CA LEU A 175 -7.72 3.45 -0.73
C LEU A 175 -6.55 4.43 -0.89
N GLU A 176 -6.09 4.67 -2.11
CA GLU A 176 -5.04 5.65 -2.42
C GLU A 176 -5.46 7.09 -2.05
N ARG A 177 -6.74 7.43 -2.22
CA ARG A 177 -7.28 8.75 -1.84
C ARG A 177 -7.37 8.92 -0.33
N GLU A 178 -7.88 7.91 0.38
CA GLU A 178 -7.94 7.93 1.85
C GLU A 178 -6.53 7.91 2.47
N LYS A 179 -5.57 7.16 1.88
CA LYS A 179 -4.15 7.19 2.28
C LYS A 179 -3.63 8.63 2.35
N ARG A 180 -3.84 9.44 1.30
CA ARG A 180 -3.39 10.85 1.27
C ARG A 180 -4.04 11.71 2.35
N LYS A 181 -5.25 11.38 2.81
CA LYS A 181 -5.88 12.08 3.94
C LYS A 181 -5.22 11.67 5.25
N VAL A 182 -5.03 10.37 5.46
CA VAL A 182 -4.34 9.83 6.65
C VAL A 182 -2.92 10.40 6.78
N VAL A 183 -2.14 10.43 5.68
CA VAL A 183 -0.79 11.01 5.68
C VAL A 183 -0.80 12.46 6.13
N ARG A 184 -1.71 13.28 5.58
CA ARG A 184 -1.82 14.69 5.99
C ARG A 184 -2.20 14.84 7.46
N LEU A 185 -3.08 13.99 7.98
CA LEU A 185 -3.43 14.00 9.40
C LEU A 185 -2.25 13.62 10.29
N LEU A 186 -1.43 12.65 9.86
CA LEU A 186 -0.22 12.25 10.58
C LEU A 186 0.85 13.35 10.53
N GLU A 187 1.06 14.00 9.38
CA GLU A 187 1.94 15.17 9.27
C GLU A 187 1.50 16.29 10.21
N GLN A 188 0.21 16.64 10.19
CA GLN A 188 -0.34 17.66 11.10
C GLN A 188 -0.21 17.27 12.57
N ALA A 189 -0.36 16.00 12.91
CA ALA A 189 -0.19 15.53 14.27
C ALA A 189 1.28 15.59 14.74
N ILE A 190 2.24 15.30 13.84
CA ILE A 190 3.68 15.47 14.09
C ILE A 190 3.98 16.96 14.32
N ASP A 191 3.51 17.83 13.42
CA ASP A 191 3.70 19.29 13.52
C ASP A 191 3.09 19.85 14.79
N LYS A 192 1.87 19.39 15.16
CA LYS A 192 1.20 19.81 16.39
C LYS A 192 1.95 19.37 17.64
N LYS A 193 2.54 18.17 17.62
CA LYS A 193 3.27 17.63 18.77
C LYS A 193 4.60 18.36 19.01
N TYR A 194 5.35 18.64 17.96
CA TYR A 194 6.72 19.18 18.07
C TYR A 194 6.85 20.65 17.66
N GLY A 195 5.77 21.28 17.20
CA GLY A 195 5.77 22.64 16.67
C GLY A 195 6.31 23.68 17.64
N ASP A 196 5.98 23.58 18.93
CA ASP A 196 6.47 24.50 19.96
C ASP A 196 7.99 24.36 20.17
N ALA A 197 8.51 23.12 20.17
CA ALA A 197 9.94 22.87 20.28
C ALA A 197 10.71 23.45 19.08
N LEU A 198 10.17 23.31 17.87
CA LEU A 198 10.73 23.90 16.65
C LEU A 198 10.66 25.43 16.65
N ALA A 199 9.54 26.01 17.11
CA ALA A 199 9.39 27.45 17.25
C ALA A 199 10.43 28.01 18.24
N PHE A 200 10.59 27.36 19.38
CA PHE A 200 11.57 27.74 20.39
C PHE A 200 13.01 27.57 19.90
N GLU A 201 13.32 26.49 19.16
CA GLU A 201 14.64 26.29 18.55
C GLU A 201 14.99 27.39 17.54
N ASN A 202 14.03 27.84 16.73
CA ASN A 202 14.22 28.96 15.82
C ASN A 202 14.52 30.27 16.55
N GLU A 203 13.81 30.55 17.66
CA GLU A 203 14.09 31.74 18.49
C GLU A 203 15.47 31.65 19.16
N LEU A 204 15.84 30.49 19.71
CA LEU A 204 17.18 30.27 20.24
C LEU A 204 18.27 30.50 19.17
N ARG A 205 18.00 30.14 17.91
CA ARG A 205 18.94 30.33 16.80
C ARG A 205 19.20 31.80 16.52
N LYS A 206 18.15 32.61 16.49
CA LYS A 206 18.23 34.07 16.31
C LYS A 206 19.01 34.71 17.45
N VAL A 207 18.66 34.36 18.69
CA VAL A 207 19.35 34.87 19.88
C VAL A 207 20.83 34.47 19.86
N ARG A 208 21.14 33.21 19.55
CA ARG A 208 22.52 32.72 19.42
C ARG A 208 23.33 33.50 18.39
N ALA A 209 22.73 33.77 17.22
CA ALA A 209 23.39 34.55 16.16
C ALA A 209 23.71 35.98 16.64
N ALA A 210 22.75 36.65 17.28
CA ALA A 210 22.97 38.00 17.83
C ALA A 210 24.11 38.04 18.86
N PHE A 211 24.23 37.02 19.71
CA PHE A 211 25.33 36.94 20.67
C PHE A 211 26.69 36.64 20.02
N TYR A 212 26.75 35.81 18.98
CA TYR A 212 27.99 35.61 18.20
C TYR A 212 28.43 36.90 17.53
N ASP A 213 27.51 37.59 16.87
CA ASP A 213 27.80 38.84 16.19
C ASP A 213 28.23 39.95 17.16
N ALA A 214 27.61 40.03 18.33
CA ALA A 214 28.03 40.92 19.40
C ALA A 214 29.45 40.58 19.90
N LEU A 215 29.78 39.30 20.07
CA LEU A 215 31.12 38.88 20.48
C LEU A 215 32.18 39.26 19.42
N ILE A 216 31.86 39.09 18.13
CA ILE A 216 32.72 39.51 17.02
C ILE A 216 32.93 41.02 17.02
N ALA A 217 31.87 41.81 17.20
CA ALA A 217 31.96 43.27 17.27
C ALA A 217 32.79 43.74 18.48
N LEU A 218 32.60 43.10 19.64
CA LEU A 218 33.39 43.37 20.85
C LEU A 218 34.88 43.06 20.65
N SER A 219 35.21 41.93 20.01
CA SER A 219 36.59 41.56 19.68
C SER A 219 37.22 42.60 18.75
N LYS A 220 36.55 42.94 17.64
CA LYS A 220 37.04 43.96 16.69
C LYS A 220 37.24 45.32 17.35
N TYR A 221 36.31 45.73 18.20
CA TYR A 221 36.48 46.96 18.99
C TYR A 221 37.68 46.87 19.93
N SER A 222 37.85 45.74 20.63
CA SER A 222 38.96 45.54 21.55
C SER A 222 40.31 45.72 20.86
N ASP A 223 40.43 45.25 19.62
CA ASP A 223 41.67 45.32 18.84
C ASP A 223 41.91 46.69 18.21
N SER A 224 40.91 47.28 17.54
CA SER A 224 41.12 48.50 16.75
C SER A 224 40.70 49.80 17.45
N LYS A 225 39.88 49.72 18.51
CA LYS A 225 39.26 50.85 19.21
C LYS A 225 38.37 51.75 18.33
N GLU A 226 37.97 51.28 17.15
CA GLU A 226 37.15 52.06 16.23
C GLU A 226 35.69 52.22 16.70
N PRO A 227 35.12 53.44 16.74
CA PRO A 227 33.76 53.69 17.23
C PRO A 227 32.65 52.93 16.48
N LYS A 228 32.85 52.61 15.20
CA LYS A 228 31.84 51.90 14.38
C LYS A 228 31.44 50.55 14.98
N PHE A 229 32.36 49.84 15.63
CA PHE A 229 32.10 48.54 16.26
C PHE A 229 31.29 48.67 17.56
N LEU A 230 31.40 49.81 18.27
CA LEU A 230 30.51 50.12 19.40
C LEU A 230 29.09 50.40 18.93
N GLU A 231 28.92 51.11 17.82
CA GLU A 231 27.60 51.34 17.23
C GLU A 231 26.97 50.04 16.74
N THR A 232 27.77 49.13 16.16
CA THR A 232 27.29 47.77 15.85
C THR A 232 26.82 47.04 17.10
N LEU A 233 27.59 47.09 18.21
CA LEU A 233 27.21 46.48 19.49
C LEU A 233 25.88 46.99 20.05
N LYS A 234 25.63 48.32 19.98
CA LYS A 234 24.37 48.94 20.40
C LYS A 234 23.17 48.48 19.55
N GLY A 235 23.44 48.06 18.30
CA GLY A 235 22.41 47.63 17.36
C GLY A 235 21.80 46.25 17.62
N TYR A 236 22.42 45.39 18.44
CA TYR A 236 21.95 44.00 18.64
C TYR A 236 20.78 43.83 19.64
N ASP A 237 20.23 44.93 20.18
CA ASP A 237 19.12 44.95 21.15
C ASP A 237 19.32 44.00 22.35
N ILE A 238 20.56 43.90 22.85
CA ILE A 238 20.87 43.11 24.05
C ILE A 238 20.84 44.04 25.26
N ALA A 239 19.78 43.96 26.06
CA ALA A 239 19.50 44.89 27.17
C ALA A 239 20.72 45.19 28.06
N PHE A 240 21.46 44.16 28.50
CA PHE A 240 22.67 44.34 29.30
C PHE A 240 23.78 45.13 28.57
N ILE A 241 24.00 44.84 27.29
CA ILE A 241 25.00 45.55 26.48
C ILE A 241 24.59 47.02 26.33
N ASN A 242 23.32 47.27 26.03
CA ASN A 242 22.76 48.61 25.90
C ASN A 242 22.86 49.41 27.21
N GLU A 243 22.66 48.75 28.35
CA GLU A 243 22.85 49.36 29.67
C GLU A 243 24.32 49.72 29.94
N VAL A 244 25.25 48.79 29.68
CA VAL A 244 26.69 49.03 29.88
C VAL A 244 27.22 50.13 28.96
N LEU A 245 26.67 50.24 27.74
CA LEU A 245 27.03 51.22 26.71
C LEU A 245 26.29 52.55 26.84
N LYS A 246 25.33 52.67 27.76
CA LYS A 246 24.51 53.88 27.91
C LYS A 246 25.39 55.10 28.13
N ASP A 247 25.22 56.10 27.26
CA ASP A 247 25.97 57.37 27.24
C ASP A 247 27.50 57.24 27.09
N LYS A 248 28.00 56.05 26.70
CA LYS A 248 29.45 55.82 26.48
C LYS A 248 29.84 55.94 25.01
N GLN A 249 30.92 56.69 24.77
CA GLN A 249 31.61 56.72 23.47
C GLN A 249 32.85 55.81 23.40
N LYS A 250 33.34 55.33 24.55
CA LYS A 250 34.46 54.38 24.66
C LYS A 250 34.19 53.41 25.80
N LEU A 251 34.69 52.18 25.67
CA LEU A 251 34.65 51.18 26.75
C LEU A 251 35.98 51.14 27.49
N SER A 252 35.92 51.01 28.82
CA SER A 252 37.08 50.62 29.61
C SER A 252 37.39 49.13 29.42
N SER A 253 38.62 48.69 29.73
CA SER A 253 38.97 47.26 29.72
C SER A 253 38.06 46.45 30.64
N LYS A 254 37.64 47.02 31.77
CA LYS A 254 36.69 46.38 32.70
C LYS A 254 35.31 46.21 32.07
N ASP A 255 34.84 47.17 31.27
CA ASP A 255 33.57 47.03 30.55
C ASP A 255 33.65 45.97 29.46
N VAL A 256 34.76 45.91 28.71
CA VAL A 256 34.99 44.87 27.69
C VAL A 256 34.93 43.48 28.33
N VAL A 257 35.62 43.27 29.45
CA VAL A 257 35.60 42.00 30.18
C VAL A 257 34.17 41.66 30.65
N LYS A 258 33.45 42.61 31.24
CA LYS A 258 32.07 42.39 31.69
C LYS A 258 31.13 41.98 30.55
N ILE A 259 31.20 42.67 29.41
CA ILE A 259 30.39 42.34 28.24
C ILE A 259 30.76 40.95 27.72
N HIS A 260 32.06 40.64 27.63
CA HIS A 260 32.55 39.33 27.20
C HIS A 260 32.05 38.19 28.10
N GLU A 261 32.18 38.34 29.42
CA GLU A 261 31.72 37.36 30.42
C GLU A 261 30.21 37.15 30.31
N TYR A 262 29.43 38.23 30.22
CA TYR A 262 27.98 38.16 30.05
C TYR A 262 27.60 37.40 28.76
N ILE A 263 28.17 37.78 27.61
CA ILE A 263 27.89 37.10 26.33
C ILE A 263 28.23 35.61 26.42
N THR A 264 29.40 35.28 26.97
CA THR A 264 29.87 33.89 27.09
C THR A 264 28.95 33.07 28.00
N ALA A 265 28.54 33.61 29.15
CA ALA A 265 27.61 32.94 30.06
C ALA A 265 26.23 32.71 29.42
N ARG A 266 25.69 33.72 28.72
CA ARG A 266 24.43 33.59 27.99
C ARG A 266 24.52 32.56 26.87
N MET A 267 25.63 32.52 26.14
CA MET A 267 25.89 31.51 25.12
C MET A 267 25.95 30.10 25.68
N ALA A 268 26.55 29.90 26.86
CA ALA A 268 26.54 28.61 27.54
C ALA A 268 25.11 28.15 27.89
N MET A 269 24.27 29.06 28.40
CA MET A 269 22.86 28.76 28.67
C MET A 269 22.08 28.40 27.39
N ILE A 270 22.29 29.15 26.31
CA ILE A 270 21.67 28.88 25.01
C ILE A 270 22.07 27.48 24.52
N ASN A 271 23.35 27.14 24.59
CA ASN A 271 23.85 25.81 24.20
C ASN A 271 23.25 24.69 25.04
N GLU A 272 23.02 24.91 26.33
CA GLU A 272 22.37 23.92 27.19
C GLU A 272 20.89 23.74 26.83
N ASN A 273 20.16 24.84 26.58
CA ASN A 273 18.79 24.78 26.09
C ASN A 273 18.70 24.02 24.75
N TYR A 274 19.67 24.21 23.85
CA TYR A 274 19.76 23.44 22.61
C TYR A 274 19.86 21.93 22.86
N LYS A 275 20.71 21.50 23.80
CA LYS A 275 20.83 20.08 24.14
C LYS A 275 19.53 19.50 24.69
N GLN A 276 18.79 20.29 25.47
CA GLN A 276 17.50 19.87 26.03
C GLN A 276 16.42 19.72 24.96
N LEU A 277 16.46 20.52 23.89
CA LEU A 277 15.53 20.42 22.76
C LEU A 277 15.89 19.34 21.75
N GLN A 278 17.16 18.93 21.69
CA GLN A 278 17.66 17.99 20.69
C GLN A 278 16.82 16.70 20.59
N PRO A 279 16.37 16.06 21.70
CA PRO A 279 15.53 14.88 21.61
C PRO A 279 14.22 15.10 20.85
N ASP A 280 13.55 16.25 21.05
CA ASP A 280 12.29 16.57 20.39
C ASP A 280 12.50 16.87 18.90
N ILE A 281 13.59 17.55 18.56
CA ILE A 281 13.98 17.82 17.17
C ILE A 281 14.29 16.52 16.44
N ASP A 282 15.07 15.64 17.07
CA ASP A 282 15.43 14.34 16.50
C ASP A 282 14.18 13.46 16.34
N ALA A 283 13.25 13.50 17.30
CA ALA A 283 11.99 12.80 17.24
C ALA A 283 11.08 13.34 16.12
N TYR A 284 11.03 14.66 15.91
CA TYR A 284 10.30 15.29 14.81
C TYR A 284 10.79 14.77 13.45
N TYR A 285 12.09 14.90 13.16
CA TYR A 285 12.64 14.44 11.88
C TYR A 285 12.54 12.92 11.70
N SER A 286 12.70 12.16 12.79
CA SER A 286 12.55 10.71 12.74
C SER A 286 11.11 10.29 12.47
N SER A 287 10.12 10.98 13.04
CA SER A 287 8.69 10.75 12.78
C SER A 287 8.33 10.99 11.31
N HIS A 288 8.82 12.07 10.70
CA HIS A 288 8.61 12.31 9.26
C HIS A 288 9.29 11.26 8.37
N ARG A 289 10.51 10.84 8.71
CA ARG A 289 11.20 9.78 7.97
C ARG A 289 10.46 8.45 8.06
N GLU A 290 9.97 8.09 9.24
CA GLU A 290 9.17 6.89 9.46
C GLU A 290 7.85 6.96 8.67
N LEU A 291 7.13 8.08 8.73
CA LEU A 291 5.93 8.30 7.95
C LEU A 291 6.20 8.13 6.45
N LYS A 292 7.27 8.73 5.94
CA LYS A 292 7.65 8.59 4.54
C LYS A 292 7.90 7.13 4.15
N LYS A 293 8.67 6.38 4.95
CA LYS A 293 8.93 4.94 4.70
C LYS A 293 7.63 4.14 4.64
N LEU A 294 6.73 4.37 5.59
CA LEU A 294 5.43 3.70 5.64
C LEU A 294 4.58 4.04 4.42
N VAL A 295 4.54 5.31 4.00
CA VAL A 295 3.81 5.73 2.80
C VAL A 295 4.36 5.08 1.53
N ASP A 296 5.68 5.03 1.40
CA ASP A 296 6.36 4.41 0.26
C ASP A 296 6.07 2.89 0.21
N LEU A 297 6.13 2.21 1.36
CA LEU A 297 5.79 0.78 1.49
C LEU A 297 4.34 0.50 1.10
N LYS A 298 3.38 1.26 1.67
CA LYS A 298 1.96 1.10 1.38
C LYS A 298 1.62 1.45 -0.07
N GLU A 299 2.37 2.38 -0.69
CA GLU A 299 2.23 2.68 -2.11
C GLU A 299 2.70 1.54 -3.01
N ALA A 300 3.82 0.90 -2.67
CA ALA A 300 4.29 -0.28 -3.38
C ALA A 300 3.25 -1.40 -3.30
N GLY A 301 2.74 -1.71 -2.10
CA GLY A 301 1.70 -2.72 -1.91
C GLY A 301 0.42 -2.44 -2.71
N ALA A 302 -0.06 -1.20 -2.75
CA ALA A 302 -1.22 -0.83 -3.56
C ALA A 302 -0.98 -1.00 -5.07
N LYS A 303 0.22 -0.66 -5.56
CA LYS A 303 0.63 -0.84 -6.97
C LYS A 303 0.73 -2.32 -7.34
N GLU A 304 1.30 -3.14 -6.46
CA GLU A 304 1.39 -4.58 -6.66
C GLU A 304 -0.01 -5.22 -6.65
N ALA A 305 -0.88 -4.86 -5.71
CA ALA A 305 -2.25 -5.36 -5.68
C ALA A 305 -3.00 -5.00 -6.98
N ARG A 306 -2.85 -3.76 -7.46
CA ARG A 306 -3.38 -3.31 -8.76
C ARG A 306 -2.88 -4.18 -9.90
N PHE A 307 -1.57 -4.46 -9.93
CA PHE A 307 -0.96 -5.33 -10.93
C PHE A 307 -1.53 -6.76 -10.87
N THR A 308 -1.65 -7.33 -9.67
CA THR A 308 -2.20 -8.67 -9.44
C THR A 308 -3.61 -8.80 -9.99
N PHE A 309 -4.54 -7.89 -9.69
CA PHE A 309 -5.90 -7.95 -10.24
C PHE A 309 -5.93 -7.86 -11.78
N ILE A 310 -5.10 -7.00 -12.38
CA ILE A 310 -5.03 -6.82 -13.84
C ILE A 310 -4.48 -8.09 -14.51
N VAL A 311 -3.36 -8.61 -14.02
CA VAL A 311 -2.70 -9.79 -14.58
C VAL A 311 -3.57 -11.02 -14.41
N TRP A 312 -4.11 -11.24 -13.21
CA TRP A 312 -4.98 -12.38 -12.93
C TRP A 312 -6.23 -12.39 -13.81
N SER A 313 -6.93 -11.26 -13.96
CA SER A 313 -8.13 -11.17 -14.82
C SER A 313 -7.83 -11.52 -16.29
N ARG A 314 -6.66 -11.08 -16.78
CA ARG A 314 -6.19 -11.37 -18.13
C ARG A 314 -5.79 -12.84 -18.31
N ALA A 315 -5.07 -13.38 -17.33
CA ALA A 315 -4.69 -14.79 -17.31
C ALA A 315 -5.93 -15.68 -17.30
N TYR A 316 -6.93 -15.35 -16.46
CA TYR A 316 -8.21 -16.04 -16.41
C TYR A 316 -8.88 -16.07 -17.78
N ARG A 317 -8.99 -14.91 -18.45
CA ARG A 317 -9.61 -14.84 -19.79
C ARG A 317 -8.87 -15.70 -20.81
N LYS A 318 -7.53 -15.67 -20.82
CA LYS A 318 -6.72 -16.46 -21.75
C LYS A 318 -6.88 -17.97 -21.50
N MET A 319 -6.86 -18.38 -20.23
CA MET A 319 -7.13 -19.75 -19.79
C MET A 319 -8.55 -20.19 -20.18
N ALA A 320 -9.59 -19.41 -19.86
CA ALA A 320 -10.97 -19.72 -20.21
C ALA A 320 -11.21 -19.81 -21.73
N MET A 321 -10.44 -19.09 -22.54
CA MET A 321 -10.48 -19.20 -24.00
C MET A 321 -9.87 -20.52 -24.52
N GLY A 322 -9.24 -21.35 -23.67
CA GLY A 322 -8.62 -22.62 -24.03
C GLY A 322 -7.22 -22.45 -24.64
N LYS A 323 -6.48 -21.39 -24.24
CA LYS A 323 -5.05 -21.33 -24.55
C LYS A 323 -4.33 -22.40 -23.73
N THR A 324 -3.61 -23.29 -24.38
CA THR A 324 -2.99 -24.45 -23.71
C THR A 324 -1.61 -24.18 -23.11
N ASN A 325 -0.94 -23.09 -23.50
CA ASN A 325 0.37 -22.73 -22.97
C ASN A 325 0.23 -21.80 -21.74
N PRO A 326 0.57 -22.26 -20.52
CA PRO A 326 0.43 -21.45 -19.31
C PRO A 326 1.29 -20.19 -19.28
N ALA A 327 2.45 -20.21 -19.95
CA ALA A 327 3.33 -19.04 -20.04
C ALA A 327 2.63 -17.89 -20.78
N GLU A 328 1.74 -18.19 -21.72
CA GLU A 328 0.98 -17.17 -22.42
C GLU A 328 -0.12 -16.54 -21.56
N TRP A 329 -0.60 -17.22 -20.52
CA TRP A 329 -1.67 -16.70 -19.65
C TRP A 329 -1.19 -15.44 -18.91
N PHE A 330 0.00 -15.50 -18.35
CA PHE A 330 0.59 -14.43 -17.53
C PHE A 330 1.50 -13.48 -18.31
N ASP A 331 1.65 -13.65 -19.63
CA ASP A 331 2.46 -12.77 -20.47
C ASP A 331 1.97 -11.31 -20.43
N ILE A 332 2.88 -10.42 -20.01
CA ILE A 332 2.70 -8.98 -19.84
C ILE A 332 3.32 -8.11 -20.95
N THR A 333 3.92 -8.69 -22.00
CA THR A 333 4.61 -7.96 -23.09
C THR A 333 3.77 -6.85 -23.75
N ASN A 334 2.44 -6.89 -23.65
CA ASN A 334 1.51 -5.84 -24.11
C ASN A 334 0.91 -4.93 -23.00
N SER A 335 1.55 -4.82 -21.83
CA SER A 335 0.95 -4.19 -20.63
C SER A 335 1.46 -2.78 -20.31
N GLY A 336 2.55 -2.34 -20.94
CA GLY A 336 3.19 -1.05 -20.64
C GLY A 336 2.27 0.17 -20.83
N SER A 337 1.35 0.13 -21.80
CA SER A 337 0.41 1.22 -22.07
C SER A 337 -0.70 1.36 -21.03
N LEU A 338 -1.08 0.28 -20.33
CA LEU A 338 -2.14 0.29 -19.31
C LEU A 338 -1.63 0.64 -17.91
N LEU A 339 -0.39 0.26 -17.59
CA LEU A 339 0.27 0.67 -16.35
C LEU A 339 0.57 2.18 -16.35
N MET A 340 0.96 2.74 -17.50
CA MET A 340 1.16 4.19 -17.67
C MET A 340 -0.17 4.96 -17.87
N GLY A 341 -1.18 4.35 -18.52
CA GLY A 341 -2.47 5.00 -18.80
C GLY A 341 -3.39 5.19 -17.58
N ALA A 342 -3.17 4.47 -16.48
CA ALA A 342 -3.82 4.75 -15.19
C ALA A 342 -3.16 5.93 -14.46
N ALA A 343 -1.83 6.06 -14.54
CA ALA A 343 -1.10 7.22 -14.01
C ALA A 343 -1.38 8.49 -14.83
N GLY A 344 -1.50 8.39 -16.15
CA GLY A 344 -1.82 9.52 -17.03
C GLY A 344 -3.25 10.07 -16.86
N ARG A 345 -4.21 9.24 -16.43
CA ARG A 345 -5.58 9.68 -16.14
C ARG A 345 -5.76 10.30 -14.74
N ALA A 346 -4.80 10.11 -13.83
CA ALA A 346 -4.76 10.80 -12.54
C ALA A 346 -4.08 12.18 -12.61
N ILE A 347 -3.47 12.54 -13.76
CA ILE A 347 -2.74 13.80 -13.97
C ILE A 347 -3.39 14.66 -15.08
N GLY A 348 -4.52 14.24 -15.67
CA GLY A 348 -5.21 14.98 -16.72
C GLY A 348 -6.71 15.16 -16.46
N LEU A 349 -7.06 16.36 -15.98
CA LEU A 349 -8.39 16.95 -15.68
C LEU A 349 -8.93 16.73 -14.25
#